data_AF-A0A7Y5RU26-F1
#
_entry.id   AF-A0A7Y5RU26-F1
#
_cell.length_a   1.000
_cell.length_b   1.000
_cell.length_c   1.000
_cell.angle_alpha   90.00
_cell.angle_beta   90.00
_cell.angle_gamma   90.00
#
_symmetry.space_group_name_H-M   'P 1'
#
loop_
_entity.id
_entity.type
_entity.pdbx_description
1 polymer ?
#
loop_
_entity_poly.entity_id
_entity_poly.type
_entity_poly.pdbx_seq_one_letter_code
_entity_poly.pdbx_strand_id
1 'polypeptide(L)'
;MVIESIGKYVGAKVVGAICFVASAMALIYFWRHPEALATLWTTIKYGVAWLGVAAALPWISFAVLPWVLRQESNVASAVLLIGLWIIDIVMALWLCGWHVNGALAWSVLLLGFMAAGAYNFVICESLARKLEE
;
A
#
# COMPACT_ATOMS: atom_id res chain seq x y z
N MET A 1 34.16 -18.46 0.20
CA MET A 1 34.43 -17.00 0.18
C MET A 1 34.55 -16.43 -1.24
N VAL A 2 35.42 -16.97 -2.13
CA VAL A 2 35.63 -16.41 -3.48
C VAL A 2 34.39 -16.47 -4.40
N ILE A 3 33.69 -17.63 -4.44
CA ILE A 3 32.49 -17.82 -5.27
C ILE A 3 31.34 -16.86 -4.89
N GLU A 4 31.18 -16.60 -3.59
CA GLU A 4 30.13 -15.72 -3.07
C GLU A 4 30.39 -14.24 -3.41
N SER A 5 31.67 -13.83 -3.41
CA SER A 5 32.10 -12.49 -3.84
C SER A 5 31.90 -12.28 -5.34
N ILE A 6 32.26 -13.28 -6.16
CA ILE A 6 32.05 -13.26 -7.62
C ILE A 6 30.55 -13.21 -7.93
N GLY A 7 29.72 -14.00 -7.24
CA GLY A 7 28.27 -13.99 -7.42
C GLY A 7 27.63 -12.64 -7.10
N LYS A 8 28.03 -11.98 -6.00
CA LYS A 8 27.57 -10.63 -5.64
C LYS A 8 28.01 -9.59 -6.65
N TYR A 9 29.25 -9.67 -7.14
CA TYR A 9 29.78 -8.73 -8.14
C TYR A 9 29.08 -8.87 -9.50
N VAL A 10 28.94 -10.09 -10.01
CA VAL A 10 28.25 -10.36 -11.29
C VAL A 10 26.77 -10.04 -11.16
N GLY A 11 26.12 -10.45 -10.06
CA GLY A 11 24.72 -10.12 -9.79
C GLY A 11 24.46 -8.62 -9.78
N ALA A 12 25.31 -7.84 -9.09
CA ALA A 12 25.19 -6.38 -9.06
C ALA A 12 25.35 -5.75 -10.45
N LYS A 13 26.29 -6.24 -11.27
CA LYS A 13 26.49 -5.74 -12.64
C LYS A 13 25.32 -6.08 -13.55
N VAL A 14 24.78 -7.29 -13.46
CA VAL A 14 23.63 -7.73 -14.26
C VAL A 14 22.38 -6.95 -13.87
N VAL A 15 22.08 -6.83 -12.56
CA VAL A 15 20.96 -6.01 -12.07
C VAL A 15 21.14 -4.56 -12.51
N GLY A 16 22.35 -4.00 -12.37
CA GLY A 16 22.65 -2.65 -12.84
C GLY A 16 22.38 -2.45 -14.33
N ALA A 17 22.80 -3.40 -15.18
CA ALA A 17 22.54 -3.35 -16.62
C ALA A 17 21.04 -3.44 -16.94
N ILE A 18 20.30 -4.32 -16.27
CA ILE A 18 18.85 -4.45 -16.42
C ILE A 18 18.15 -3.14 -16.02
N CYS A 19 18.50 -2.57 -14.86
CA CYS A 19 17.96 -1.30 -14.40
C CYS A 19 18.27 -0.17 -15.37
N PHE A 20 19.49 -0.13 -15.92
CA PHE A 20 19.88 0.90 -16.90
C PHE A 20 19.05 0.81 -18.18
N VAL A 21 18.94 -0.40 -18.77
CA VAL A 21 18.14 -0.61 -19.99
C VAL A 21 16.67 -0.29 -19.74
N ALA A 22 16.10 -0.77 -18.63
CA ALA A 22 14.72 -0.48 -18.26
C ALA A 22 14.47 1.03 -18.10
N SER A 23 15.38 1.74 -17.43
CA SER A 23 15.29 3.20 -17.25
C SER A 23 15.40 3.93 -18.59
N ALA A 24 16.33 3.54 -19.47
CA ALA A 24 16.47 4.13 -20.79
C ALA A 24 15.22 3.92 -21.65
N MET A 25 14.65 2.70 -21.64
CA MET A 25 13.39 2.43 -22.35
C MET A 25 12.23 3.25 -21.79
N ALA A 26 12.13 3.37 -20.45
CA ALA A 26 11.10 4.19 -19.82
C ALA A 26 11.23 5.67 -20.22
N LEU A 27 12.45 6.22 -20.19
CA LEU A 27 12.72 7.60 -20.63
C LEU A 27 12.33 7.80 -22.11
N ILE A 28 12.74 6.89 -22.99
CA ILE A 28 12.38 6.95 -24.42
C ILE A 28 10.86 6.88 -24.60
N TYR A 29 10.19 5.99 -23.88
CA TYR A 29 8.74 5.84 -23.92
C TYR A 29 8.02 7.13 -23.50
N PHE A 30 8.38 7.69 -22.34
CA PHE A 30 7.77 8.94 -21.86
C PHE A 30 8.14 10.17 -22.68
N TRP A 31 9.30 10.16 -23.34
CA TRP A 31 9.66 11.22 -24.28
C TRP A 31 8.81 11.18 -25.55
N ARG A 32 8.44 9.99 -26.03
CA ARG A 32 7.53 9.81 -27.17
C ARG A 32 6.05 9.97 -26.83
N HIS A 33 5.68 9.67 -25.59
CA HIS A 33 4.31 9.70 -25.08
C HIS A 33 4.19 10.63 -23.86
N PRO A 34 4.34 11.95 -24.03
CA PRO A 34 4.21 12.89 -22.93
C PRO A 34 2.82 12.86 -22.27
N GLU A 35 1.77 12.46 -22.99
CA GLU A 35 0.43 12.22 -22.48
C GLU A 35 0.39 11.11 -21.40
N ALA A 36 1.30 10.14 -21.46
CA ALA A 36 1.39 9.08 -20.46
C ALA A 36 1.88 9.63 -19.10
N LEU A 37 2.65 10.72 -19.07
CA LEU A 37 3.07 11.36 -17.83
C LEU A 37 1.90 11.98 -17.07
N ALA A 38 0.93 12.57 -17.76
CA ALA A 38 -0.27 13.11 -17.13
C ALA A 38 -1.11 12.00 -16.47
N THR A 39 -1.18 10.84 -17.12
CA THR A 39 -1.86 9.66 -16.58
C THR A 39 -1.10 9.10 -15.36
N LEU A 40 0.22 8.95 -15.46
CA LEU A 40 1.08 8.52 -14.37
C LEU A 40 0.94 9.46 -13.15
N TRP A 41 0.96 10.76 -13.38
CA TRP A 41 0.80 11.76 -12.33
C TRP A 41 -0.57 11.67 -11.64
N THR A 42 -1.62 11.40 -12.40
CA THR A 42 -2.97 11.17 -11.86
C THR A 42 -3.00 9.93 -10.97
N THR A 43 -2.38 8.82 -11.41
CA THR A 43 -2.24 7.60 -10.61
C THR A 43 -1.44 7.85 -9.33
N ILE A 44 -0.33 8.59 -9.41
CA ILE A 44 0.49 8.94 -8.23
C ILE A 44 -0.33 9.79 -7.25
N LYS A 45 -1.05 10.82 -7.73
CA LYS A 45 -1.89 11.65 -6.88
C LYS A 45 -2.93 10.84 -6.11
N TYR A 46 -3.66 9.96 -6.80
CA TYR A 46 -4.67 9.12 -6.15
C TYR A 46 -4.05 8.07 -5.24
N GLY A 47 -2.91 7.50 -5.61
CA GLY A 47 -2.15 6.60 -4.74
C GLY A 47 -1.70 7.28 -3.45
N VAL A 48 -1.15 8.50 -3.53
CA VAL A 48 -0.75 9.30 -2.36
C VAL A 48 -1.96 9.71 -1.53
N ALA A 49 -3.06 10.13 -2.16
CA ALA A 49 -4.29 10.47 -1.46
C ALA A 49 -4.84 9.26 -0.70
N TRP A 50 -4.88 8.09 -1.34
CA TRP A 50 -5.29 6.84 -0.71
C TRP A 50 -4.37 6.46 0.45
N LEU A 51 -3.05 6.51 0.26
CA LEU A 51 -2.07 6.24 1.33
C LEU A 51 -2.26 7.18 2.52
N GLY A 52 -2.56 8.46 2.27
CA GLY A 52 -2.87 9.42 3.33
C GLY A 52 -4.11 9.02 4.14
N VAL A 53 -5.17 8.57 3.46
CA VAL A 53 -6.40 8.08 4.11
C VAL A 53 -6.14 6.79 4.89
N ALA A 54 -5.50 5.80 4.26
CA ALA A 54 -5.14 4.52 4.88
C ALA A 54 -4.25 4.72 6.11
N ALA A 55 -3.29 5.66 6.02
CA ALA A 55 -2.44 6.01 7.15
C ALA A 55 -3.22 6.68 8.29
N ALA A 56 -4.23 7.51 7.99
CA ALA A 56 -5.02 8.24 8.99
C ALA A 56 -6.11 7.38 9.66
N LEU A 57 -6.69 6.42 8.93
CA LEU A 57 -7.80 5.57 9.38
C LEU A 57 -7.62 4.94 10.77
N PRO A 58 -6.50 4.27 11.09
CA PRO A 58 -6.35 3.64 12.40
C PRO A 58 -6.09 4.65 13.52
N TRP A 59 -5.77 5.90 13.23
CA TRP A 59 -5.70 6.95 14.26
C TRP A 59 -7.09 7.51 14.58
N ILE A 60 -7.96 7.61 13.59
CA ILE A 60 -9.36 8.00 13.78
C ILE A 60 -10.08 6.95 14.62
N SER A 61 -9.71 5.66 14.49
CA SER A 61 -10.27 4.58 15.29
C SER A 61 -9.99 4.73 16.79
N PHE A 62 -9.03 5.56 17.20
CA PHE A 62 -8.77 5.87 18.61
C PHE A 62 -10.01 6.38 19.36
N ALA A 63 -10.92 7.10 18.68
CA ALA A 63 -12.16 7.55 19.31
C ALA A 63 -13.11 6.38 19.67
N VAL A 64 -13.03 5.28 18.93
CA VAL A 64 -13.92 4.11 19.06
C VAL A 64 -13.24 3.00 19.88
N LEU A 65 -11.90 2.98 19.92
CA LEU A 65 -11.10 1.94 20.55
C LEU A 65 -11.43 1.71 22.04
N PRO A 66 -11.61 2.74 22.90
CA PRO A 66 -12.00 2.53 24.30
C PRO A 66 -13.36 1.81 24.45
N TRP A 67 -14.31 2.07 23.54
CA TRP A 67 -15.60 1.38 23.57
C TRP A 67 -15.46 -0.08 23.16
N VAL A 68 -14.61 -0.38 22.17
CA VAL A 68 -14.33 -1.74 21.72
C VAL A 68 -13.60 -2.55 22.79
N LEU A 69 -12.57 -1.96 23.44
CA LEU A 69 -11.80 -2.63 24.49
C LEU A 69 -12.67 -3.02 25.69
N ARG A 70 -13.65 -2.18 26.07
CA ARG A 70 -14.61 -2.48 27.15
C ARG A 70 -15.48 -3.71 26.90
N GLN A 71 -15.61 -4.16 25.66
CA GLN A 71 -16.40 -5.35 25.33
C GLN A 71 -15.64 -6.65 25.64
N GLU A 72 -14.32 -6.59 25.91
CA GLU A 72 -13.45 -7.75 26.19
C GLU A 72 -13.64 -8.90 25.17
N SER A 73 -13.95 -8.55 23.92
CA SER A 73 -14.40 -9.50 22.90
C SER A 73 -13.56 -9.39 21.64
N ASN A 74 -12.97 -10.53 21.23
CA ASN A 74 -12.24 -10.66 19.98
C ASN A 74 -13.11 -10.34 18.76
N VAL A 75 -14.42 -10.58 18.86
CA VAL A 75 -15.36 -10.27 17.77
C VAL A 75 -15.49 -8.75 17.60
N ALA A 76 -15.55 -7.97 18.67
CA ALA A 76 -15.63 -6.52 18.59
C ALA A 76 -14.38 -5.92 17.92
N SER A 77 -13.20 -6.42 18.27
CA SER A 77 -11.93 -6.05 17.63
C SER A 77 -11.88 -6.43 16.16
N ALA A 78 -12.34 -7.64 15.81
CA ALA A 78 -12.41 -8.10 14.42
C ALA A 78 -13.37 -7.23 13.58
N VAL A 79 -14.54 -6.87 14.13
CA VAL A 79 -15.52 -5.99 13.46
C VAL A 79 -14.92 -4.61 13.20
N LEU A 80 -14.20 -4.03 14.17
CA LEU A 80 -13.52 -2.74 13.97
C LEU A 80 -12.52 -2.82 12.80
N LEU A 81 -11.65 -3.83 12.81
CA LEU A 81 -10.62 -4.00 11.77
C LEU A 81 -11.21 -4.26 10.39
N ILE A 82 -12.24 -5.10 10.29
CA ILE A 82 -12.97 -5.33 9.03
C ILE A 82 -13.63 -4.03 8.56
N GLY A 83 -14.22 -3.25 9.47
CA GLY A 83 -14.80 -1.95 9.14
C GLY A 83 -13.77 -0.98 8.54
N LEU A 84 -12.61 -0.82 9.18
CA LEU A 84 -11.52 0.02 8.66
C LEU A 84 -11.05 -0.47 7.29
N TRP A 85 -10.89 -1.79 7.13
CA TRP A 85 -10.46 -2.38 5.87
C TRP A 85 -11.46 -2.18 4.73
N ILE A 86 -12.76 -2.29 5.01
CA ILE A 86 -13.81 -1.98 4.03
C ILE A 86 -13.75 -0.51 3.62
N ILE A 87 -13.52 0.41 4.56
CA ILE A 87 -13.37 1.83 4.24
C ILE A 87 -12.17 2.05 3.31
N ASP A 88 -11.03 1.41 3.59
CA ASP A 88 -9.85 1.46 2.72
C ASP A 88 -10.15 0.97 1.29
N ILE A 89 -10.87 -0.15 1.16
CA ILE A 89 -11.27 -0.71 -0.13
C ILE A 89 -12.19 0.25 -0.88
N VAL A 90 -13.23 0.74 -0.21
CA VAL A 90 -14.21 1.67 -0.78
C VAL A 90 -13.53 2.96 -1.23
N MET A 91 -12.63 3.51 -0.42
CA MET A 91 -11.90 4.73 -0.76
C MET A 91 -10.97 4.53 -1.96
N ALA A 92 -10.24 3.41 -2.02
CA ALA A 92 -9.39 3.11 -3.17
C ALA A 92 -10.22 2.96 -4.47
N LEU A 93 -11.32 2.21 -4.41
CA LEU A 93 -12.20 2.02 -5.57
C LEU A 93 -12.83 3.34 -5.99
N TRP A 94 -13.27 4.17 -5.05
CA TRP A 94 -13.81 5.49 -5.34
C TRP A 94 -12.78 6.41 -6.01
N LEU A 95 -11.53 6.42 -5.52
CA LEU A 95 -10.43 7.19 -6.14
C LEU A 95 -10.06 6.67 -7.54
N CYS A 96 -10.22 5.37 -7.79
CA CYS A 96 -10.09 4.78 -9.13
C CYS A 96 -11.35 4.94 -9.99
N GLY A 97 -12.37 5.68 -9.52
CA GLY A 97 -13.62 5.88 -10.24
C GLY A 97 -14.43 4.60 -10.46
N TRP A 98 -14.28 3.60 -9.59
CA TRP A 98 -14.92 2.28 -9.63
C TRP A 98 -14.49 1.37 -10.79
N HIS A 99 -13.47 1.78 -11.56
CA HIS A 99 -12.99 1.02 -12.71
C HIS A 99 -11.53 0.62 -12.51
N VAL A 100 -11.28 -0.68 -12.44
CA VAL A 100 -9.93 -1.25 -12.33
C VAL A 100 -9.74 -2.21 -13.51
N ASN A 101 -8.92 -1.78 -14.48
CA ASN A 101 -8.73 -2.51 -15.73
C ASN A 101 -7.37 -3.22 -15.76
N GLY A 102 -7.40 -4.52 -16.08
CA GLY A 102 -6.21 -5.34 -16.27
C GLY A 102 -5.77 -6.09 -15.02
N ALA A 103 -5.19 -7.28 -15.23
CA ALA A 103 -4.76 -8.17 -14.15
C ALA A 103 -3.69 -7.54 -13.24
N LEU A 104 -2.76 -6.78 -13.81
CA LEU A 104 -1.70 -6.11 -13.05
C LEU A 104 -2.27 -5.08 -12.06
N ALA A 105 -3.25 -4.28 -12.48
CA ALA A 105 -3.88 -3.28 -11.62
C ALA A 105 -4.60 -3.95 -10.44
N TRP A 106 -5.32 -5.06 -10.69
CA TRP A 106 -5.93 -5.86 -9.64
C TRP A 106 -4.91 -6.47 -8.67
N SER A 107 -3.80 -7.02 -9.18
CA SER A 107 -2.75 -7.57 -8.32
C SER A 107 -2.15 -6.52 -7.39
N VAL A 108 -1.85 -5.32 -7.92
CA VAL A 108 -1.32 -4.21 -7.13
C VAL A 108 -2.35 -3.73 -6.10
N LEU A 109 -3.63 -3.64 -6.49
CA LEU A 109 -4.71 -3.23 -5.60
C LEU A 109 -4.91 -4.21 -4.45
N LEU A 110 -4.97 -5.51 -4.74
CA LEU A 110 -5.09 -6.56 -3.72
C LEU A 110 -3.92 -6.54 -2.74
N LEU A 111 -2.69 -6.36 -3.26
CA LEU A 111 -1.50 -6.22 -2.42
C LEU A 111 -1.59 -4.96 -1.54
N GLY A 112 -2.07 -3.85 -2.08
CA GLY A 112 -2.37 -2.63 -1.32
C GLY A 112 -3.40 -2.87 -0.21
N PHE A 113 -4.49 -3.59 -0.49
CA PHE A 113 -5.51 -3.92 0.52
C PHE A 113 -4.98 -4.82 1.63
N MET A 114 -4.16 -5.81 1.30
CA MET A 114 -3.51 -6.65 2.32
C MET A 114 -2.56 -5.81 3.19
N ALA A 115 -1.78 -4.91 2.58
CA ALA A 115 -0.89 -4.03 3.31
C ALA A 115 -1.65 -3.06 4.24
N ALA A 116 -2.75 -2.46 3.77
CA ALA A 116 -3.60 -1.59 4.57
C ALA A 116 -4.26 -2.33 5.74
N GLY A 117 -4.79 -3.53 5.50
CA GLY A 117 -5.36 -4.38 6.56
C GLY A 117 -4.32 -4.75 7.63
N ALA A 118 -3.13 -5.16 7.21
CA ALA A 118 -2.03 -5.44 8.13
C ALA A 118 -1.58 -4.20 8.92
N TYR A 119 -1.50 -3.04 8.26
CA TYR A 119 -1.18 -1.77 8.90
C TYR A 119 -2.23 -1.39 9.96
N ASN A 120 -3.52 -1.46 9.62
CA ASN A 120 -4.63 -1.20 10.55
C ASN A 120 -4.55 -2.09 11.78
N PHE A 121 -4.26 -3.39 11.59
CA PHE A 121 -4.07 -4.34 12.70
C PHE A 121 -2.92 -3.90 13.62
N VAL A 122 -1.72 -3.67 13.06
CA VAL A 122 -0.52 -3.30 13.84
C VAL A 122 -0.72 -2.00 14.63
N ILE A 123 -1.31 -0.99 14.02
CA ILE A 123 -1.54 0.30 14.68
C ILE A 123 -2.61 0.17 15.76
N CYS A 124 -3.75 -0.48 15.47
CA CYS A 124 -4.81 -0.64 16.47
C CYS A 124 -4.34 -1.47 17.67
N GLU A 125 -3.56 -2.53 17.46
CA GLU A 125 -2.95 -3.31 18.54
C GLU A 125 -1.99 -2.45 19.37
N SER A 126 -1.16 -1.64 18.72
CA SER A 126 -0.24 -0.73 19.41
C SER A 126 -0.96 0.35 20.20
N LEU A 127 -2.09 0.85 19.70
CA LEU A 127 -2.93 1.81 20.41
C LEU A 127 -3.68 1.17 21.58
N ALA A 128 -4.15 -0.07 21.42
CA ALA A 128 -4.81 -0.82 22.48
C ALA A 128 -3.86 -1.03 23.68
N ARG A 129 -2.63 -1.49 23.42
CA ARG A 129 -1.59 -1.63 24.45
C ARG A 129 -1.37 -0.34 25.25
N LYS A 130 -1.31 0.81 24.57
CA LYS A 130 -1.12 2.12 25.21
C LYS A 130 -2.31 2.59 26.05
N LEU A 131 -3.50 2.05 25.83
CA LEU A 131 -4.70 2.38 26.61
C LEU A 131 -4.87 1.47 27.84
N GLU A 132 -4.22 0.31 27.83
CA GLU A 132 -4.21 -0.66 28.93
C GLU A 132 -3.08 -0.39 29.95
N GLU A 133 -2.02 0.32 29.54
CA GLU A 133 -0.97 0.87 30.40
C GLU A 133 -1.45 2.07 31.25
#